data_AF-A0A947F510-F1
#
_entry.id   AF-A0A947F510-F1
#
_cell.length_a   1.000
_cell.length_b   1.000
_cell.length_c   1.000
_cell.angle_alpha   90.00
_cell.angle_beta   90.00
_cell.angle_gamma   90.00
#
_symmetry.space_group_name_H-M   'P 1'
#
loop_
_entity.id
_entity.type
_entity.pdbx_description
1 polymer ?
#
loop_
_entity_poly.entity_id
_entity_poly.type
_entity_poly.pdbx_seq_one_letter_code
_entity_poly.pdbx_strand_id
1 'polypeptide(L)'
;MIQPEPEKDIANGDHGFQNEINESRRLMTTQMVIGIGGICIVLLVGLRLKKRYIPYKPLTVPGYIFKITRITDKSEHDVFCKAAEDWPVSKEQIEQDYKRFMLEERVPYYVNDFIRKNKNISTKYPSPYSNSEALNSFY
;
A
#
# COMPACT_ATOMS: atom_id res chain seq x y z
N MET A 1 57.89 54.88 -51.44
CA MET A 1 57.72 54.48 -50.03
C MET A 1 56.61 53.46 -49.99
N ILE A 2 56.96 52.19 -49.82
CA ILE A 2 56.02 51.06 -49.77
C ILE A 2 55.93 50.66 -48.29
N GLN A 3 54.74 50.72 -47.70
CA GLN A 3 54.49 50.19 -46.35
C GLN A 3 53.84 48.79 -46.49
N PRO A 4 54.26 47.79 -45.70
CA PRO A 4 53.74 46.43 -45.81
C PRO A 4 52.40 46.27 -45.08
N GLU A 5 51.52 45.44 -45.65
CA GLU A 5 50.25 44.99 -45.05
C GLU A 5 50.51 44.07 -43.85
N PRO A 6 49.68 44.12 -42.79
CA PRO A 6 49.67 43.10 -41.77
C PRO A 6 48.83 41.88 -42.20
N GLU A 7 49.56 40.76 -42.30
CA GLU A 7 49.17 39.37 -42.41
C GLU A 7 48.00 39.00 -41.46
N LYS A 8 46.93 38.44 -42.03
CA LYS A 8 45.74 37.95 -41.31
C LYS A 8 45.73 36.44 -41.34
N ASP A 9 46.54 35.82 -40.51
CA ASP A 9 46.44 34.40 -40.25
C ASP A 9 46.47 34.14 -38.75
N ILE A 10 45.81 33.06 -38.33
CA ILE A 10 45.68 32.52 -36.97
C ILE A 10 44.44 33.03 -36.18
N ALA A 11 43.24 32.56 -36.56
CA ALA A 11 42.12 32.40 -35.61
C ALA A 11 40.99 31.50 -36.15
N ASN A 12 41.27 30.27 -36.63
CA ASN A 12 40.21 29.36 -37.09
C ASN A 12 40.39 27.90 -36.62
N GLY A 13 41.08 27.67 -35.50
CA GLY A 13 41.40 26.31 -35.02
C GLY A 13 40.55 25.76 -33.86
N ASP A 14 39.86 26.58 -33.07
CA ASP A 14 39.35 26.16 -31.75
C ASP A 14 37.81 25.96 -31.67
N HIS A 15 37.08 26.40 -32.70
CA HIS A 15 35.60 26.33 -32.70
C HIS A 15 35.03 24.95 -33.08
N GLY A 16 35.77 24.13 -33.84
CA GLY A 16 35.31 22.79 -34.25
C GLY A 16 35.32 21.79 -33.10
N PHE A 17 36.40 21.78 -32.31
CA PHE A 17 36.60 20.81 -31.23
C PHE A 17 35.62 21.02 -30.06
N GLN A 18 35.34 22.28 -29.72
CA GLN A 18 34.34 22.60 -28.69
C GLN A 18 32.91 22.18 -29.11
N ASN A 19 32.59 22.24 -30.41
CA ASN A 19 31.27 21.84 -30.90
C ASN A 19 31.06 20.32 -30.84
N GLU A 20 32.07 19.51 -31.18
CA GLU A 20 32.00 18.04 -31.07
C GLU A 20 31.89 17.56 -29.61
N ILE A 21 32.56 18.25 -28.68
CA ILE A 21 32.45 17.95 -27.24
C ILE A 21 31.05 18.30 -26.74
N ASN A 22 30.48 19.43 -27.18
CA ASN A 22 29.15 19.86 -26.77
C ASN A 22 28.05 18.97 -27.36
N GLU A 23 28.22 18.48 -28.58
CA GLU A 23 27.30 17.53 -29.21
C GLU A 23 27.37 16.16 -28.53
N SER A 24 28.56 15.67 -28.21
CA SER A 24 28.76 14.43 -27.44
C SER A 24 28.13 14.51 -26.04
N ARG A 25 28.26 15.67 -25.35
CA ARG A 25 27.61 15.92 -24.06
C ARG A 25 26.08 16.00 -24.17
N ARG A 26 25.55 16.58 -25.23
CA ARG A 26 24.10 16.64 -25.50
C ARG A 26 23.51 15.25 -25.79
N LEU A 27 24.23 14.41 -26.53
CA LEU A 27 23.80 13.04 -26.82
C LEU A 27 23.79 12.18 -25.55
N MET A 28 24.83 12.28 -24.70
CA MET A 28 24.88 11.54 -23.43
C MET A 28 23.76 11.95 -22.46
N THR A 29 23.50 13.24 -22.31
CA THR A 29 22.44 13.74 -21.41
C THR A 29 21.05 13.35 -21.91
N THR A 30 20.81 13.39 -23.22
CA THR A 30 19.52 12.98 -23.81
C THR A 30 19.25 11.49 -23.57
N GLN A 31 20.25 10.63 -23.74
CA GLN A 31 20.11 9.18 -23.47
C GLN A 31 19.84 8.88 -21.99
N MET A 32 20.48 9.60 -21.07
CA MET A 32 20.23 9.44 -19.63
C MET A 32 18.80 9.85 -19.24
N VAL A 33 18.29 10.96 -19.78
CA VAL A 33 16.93 11.44 -19.49
C VAL A 33 15.88 10.46 -20.01
N ILE A 34 16.07 9.89 -21.21
CA ILE A 34 15.17 8.87 -21.77
C ILE A 34 15.18 7.60 -20.92
N GLY A 35 16.35 7.12 -20.51
CA GLY A 35 16.50 5.92 -19.68
C GLY A 35 15.82 6.07 -18.31
N ILE A 36 16.07 7.17 -17.62
CA ILE A 36 15.47 7.47 -16.30
C ILE A 36 13.95 7.63 -16.43
N GLY A 37 13.49 8.37 -17.45
CA GLY A 37 12.07 8.58 -17.71
C GLY A 37 11.31 7.27 -17.96
N GLY A 38 11.89 6.36 -18.75
CA GLY A 38 11.31 5.04 -19.03
C GLY A 38 11.15 4.20 -17.75
N ILE A 39 12.18 4.15 -16.91
CA ILE A 39 12.15 3.42 -15.63
C ILE A 39 11.08 4.01 -14.70
N CYS A 40 10.99 5.34 -14.61
CA CYS A 40 9.96 6.00 -13.80
C CYS A 40 8.55 5.66 -14.28
N ILE A 41 8.29 5.62 -15.60
CA ILE A 41 6.97 5.26 -16.14
C ILE A 41 6.63 3.81 -15.84
N VAL A 42 7.57 2.87 -16.02
CA VAL A 42 7.34 1.45 -15.72
C VAL A 42 7.06 1.26 -14.22
N LEU A 43 7.80 1.94 -13.34
CA LEU A 43 7.55 1.91 -11.90
C LEU A 43 6.17 2.49 -11.56
N LEU A 44 5.81 3.65 -12.13
CA LEU A 44 4.50 4.27 -11.89
C LEU A 44 3.34 3.37 -12.35
N VAL A 45 3.45 2.77 -13.54
CA VAL A 45 2.44 1.84 -14.06
C VAL A 45 2.37 0.55 -13.24
N GLY A 46 3.52 -0.03 -12.88
CA GLY A 46 3.61 -1.22 -12.04
C GLY A 46 3.00 -0.99 -10.64
N LEU A 47 3.26 0.17 -10.03
CA LEU A 47 2.66 0.55 -8.75
C LEU A 47 1.14 0.76 -8.84
N ARG A 48 0.64 1.32 -9.95
CA ARG A 48 -0.81 1.48 -10.19
C ARG A 48 -1.52 0.13 -10.39
N LEU A 49 -0.87 -0.84 -11.01
CA LEU A 49 -1.41 -2.19 -11.19
C LEU A 49 -1.35 -3.01 -9.88
N LYS A 50 -0.28 -2.89 -9.09
CA LYS A 50 -0.16 -3.55 -7.77
C LYS A 50 -1.26 -3.10 -6.80
N LYS A 51 -1.70 -1.84 -6.88
CA LYS A 51 -2.81 -1.32 -6.07
C LYS A 51 -4.18 -1.96 -6.40
N ARG A 52 -4.32 -2.57 -7.58
CA ARG A 52 -5.56 -3.26 -8.01
C ARG A 52 -5.54 -4.77 -7.77
N TYR A 53 -4.38 -5.35 -7.46
CA TYR A 53 -4.25 -6.78 -7.16
C TYR A 53 -4.05 -6.98 -5.66
N ILE A 54 -5.06 -6.58 -4.88
CA ILE A 54 -5.16 -6.97 -3.47
C ILE A 54 -6.14 -8.15 -3.46
N PRO A 55 -5.67 -9.41 -3.38
CA PRO A 55 -6.56 -10.53 -3.22
C PRO A 55 -7.32 -10.33 -1.91
N TYR A 56 -8.64 -10.14 -2.02
CA TYR A 56 -9.53 -9.98 -0.90
C TYR A 56 -9.58 -11.32 -0.15
N LYS A 57 -8.64 -11.55 0.76
CA LYS A 57 -8.77 -12.67 1.69
C LYS A 57 -10.03 -12.40 2.51
N PRO A 58 -10.98 -13.35 2.59
CA PRO A 58 -12.13 -13.16 3.47
C PRO A 58 -11.59 -12.93 4.88
N LEU A 59 -11.99 -11.82 5.52
CA LEU A 59 -11.62 -11.55 6.91
C LEU A 59 -11.93 -12.82 7.73
N THR A 60 -10.96 -13.27 8.52
CA THR A 60 -11.20 -14.31 9.53
C THR A 60 -12.24 -13.78 10.52
N VAL A 61 -12.98 -14.69 11.17
CA VAL A 61 -14.02 -14.33 12.14
C VAL A 61 -13.49 -13.40 13.26
N PRO A 62 -12.28 -13.62 13.83
CA PRO A 62 -11.65 -12.66 14.74
C PRO A 62 -11.47 -11.27 14.13
N GLY A 63 -11.05 -11.19 12.86
CA GLY A 63 -10.90 -9.92 12.15
C GLY A 63 -12.23 -9.17 11.98
N TYR A 64 -13.35 -9.88 11.85
CA TYR A 64 -14.68 -9.25 11.86
C TYR A 64 -15.05 -8.68 13.23
N ILE A 65 -14.77 -9.41 14.31
CA ILE A 65 -15.02 -8.95 15.68
C ILE A 65 -14.22 -7.68 15.95
N PHE A 66 -12.91 -7.72 15.68
CA PHE A 66 -12.02 -6.57 15.79
C PHE A 66 -12.48 -5.37 14.93
N LYS A 67 -13.07 -5.63 13.78
CA LYS A 67 -13.59 -4.56 12.93
C LYS A 67 -14.86 -3.94 13.52
N ILE A 68 -15.76 -4.77 14.04
CA ILE A 68 -17.00 -4.30 14.67
C ILE A 68 -16.66 -3.43 15.88
N THR A 69 -15.75 -3.89 16.75
CA THR A 69 -15.31 -3.11 17.93
C THR A 69 -14.78 -1.74 17.56
N ARG A 70 -13.96 -1.64 16.51
CA ARG A 70 -13.41 -0.37 16.02
C ARG A 70 -14.47 0.57 15.44
N ILE A 71 -15.53 0.03 14.82
CA ILE A 71 -16.62 0.84 14.26
C ILE A 71 -17.57 1.30 15.36
N THR A 72 -17.85 0.43 16.34
CA THR A 72 -18.80 0.71 17.42
C THR A 72 -18.18 1.37 18.64
N ASP A 73 -16.84 1.51 18.67
CA ASP A 73 -16.06 1.96 19.82
C ASP A 73 -16.37 1.17 21.11
N LYS A 74 -16.47 -0.16 20.95
CA LYS A 74 -16.80 -1.10 22.04
C LYS A 74 -15.71 -2.13 22.20
N SER A 75 -15.60 -2.77 23.36
CA SER A 75 -14.67 -3.88 23.55
C SER A 75 -15.14 -5.15 22.81
N GLU A 76 -14.23 -6.10 22.58
CA GLU A 76 -14.58 -7.38 21.97
C GLU A 76 -15.57 -8.15 22.85
N HIS A 77 -15.41 -8.07 24.17
CA HIS A 77 -16.33 -8.65 25.14
C HIS A 77 -17.75 -8.06 25.02
N ASP A 78 -17.88 -6.75 24.81
CA ASP A 78 -19.18 -6.12 24.58
C ASP A 78 -19.87 -6.65 23.31
N VAL A 79 -19.09 -7.01 22.28
CA VAL A 79 -19.62 -7.62 21.05
C VAL A 79 -20.17 -9.02 21.35
N PHE A 80 -19.52 -9.79 22.22
CA PHE A 80 -20.03 -11.09 22.67
C PHE A 80 -21.33 -10.93 23.47
N CYS A 81 -21.37 -9.97 24.41
CA CYS A 81 -22.57 -9.65 25.15
C CYS A 81 -23.71 -9.20 24.22
N LYS A 82 -23.40 -8.38 23.21
CA LYS A 82 -24.38 -7.91 22.22
C LYS A 82 -24.90 -9.03 21.33
N ALA A 83 -24.01 -9.93 20.90
CA ALA A 83 -24.37 -11.09 20.09
C ALA A 83 -25.24 -12.09 20.85
N ALA A 84 -25.10 -12.15 22.18
CA ALA A 84 -25.84 -13.02 23.06
C ALA A 84 -27.26 -12.54 23.41
N GLU A 85 -27.63 -11.29 23.12
CA GLU A 85 -28.94 -10.72 23.50
C GLU A 85 -30.13 -11.52 22.97
N ASP A 86 -30.01 -12.08 21.76
CA ASP A 86 -31.06 -12.88 21.10
C ASP A 86 -30.97 -14.39 21.41
N TRP A 87 -30.07 -14.80 22.30
CA TRP A 87 -29.74 -16.21 22.55
C TRP A 87 -29.93 -16.58 24.02
N PRO A 88 -30.36 -17.83 24.32
CA PRO A 88 -30.53 -18.30 25.68
C PRO A 88 -29.18 -18.70 26.31
N VAL A 89 -28.25 -17.74 26.43
CA VAL A 89 -26.92 -17.93 27.03
C VAL A 89 -26.78 -17.09 28.28
N SER A 90 -26.18 -17.65 29.34
CA SER A 90 -25.95 -16.93 30.59
C SER A 90 -24.69 -16.05 30.49
N LYS A 91 -24.56 -15.07 31.39
CA LYS A 91 -23.36 -14.21 31.45
C LYS A 91 -22.08 -15.00 31.73
N GLU A 92 -22.18 -16.02 32.56
CA GLU A 92 -21.07 -16.92 32.89
C GLU A 92 -20.63 -17.71 31.66
N GLN A 93 -21.58 -18.12 30.82
CA GLN A 93 -21.29 -18.82 29.58
C GLN A 93 -20.63 -17.90 28.55
N ILE A 94 -21.08 -16.66 28.43
CA ILE A 94 -20.44 -15.64 27.58
C ILE A 94 -18.99 -15.42 27.99
N GLU A 95 -18.71 -15.33 29.29
CA GLU A 95 -17.36 -15.14 29.81
C GLU A 95 -16.44 -16.34 29.52
N GLN A 96 -16.96 -17.56 29.68
CA GLN A 96 -16.22 -18.78 29.35
C GLN A 96 -15.93 -18.87 27.84
N ASP A 97 -16.91 -18.54 27.02
CA ASP A 97 -16.80 -18.52 25.57
C ASP A 97 -15.80 -17.45 25.09
N TYR A 98 -15.81 -16.27 25.71
CA TYR A 98 -14.84 -15.21 25.43
C TYR A 98 -13.41 -15.63 25.79
N LYS A 99 -13.22 -16.27 26.95
CA LYS A 99 -11.91 -16.83 27.33
C LYS A 99 -11.45 -17.89 26.34
N ARG A 100 -12.35 -18.77 25.89
CA ARG A 100 -12.04 -19.79 24.89
C ARG A 100 -11.71 -19.15 23.54
N PHE A 101 -12.39 -18.08 23.17
CA PHE A 101 -12.07 -17.30 21.97
C PHE A 101 -10.66 -16.70 22.04
N MET A 102 -10.27 -16.13 23.18
CA MET A 102 -8.92 -15.57 23.36
C MET A 102 -7.80 -16.61 23.28
N LEU A 103 -8.08 -17.86 23.69
CA LEU A 103 -7.09 -18.94 23.72
C LEU A 103 -7.01 -19.74 22.41
N GLU A 104 -8.16 -20.05 21.81
CA GLU A 104 -8.27 -20.98 20.69
C GLU A 104 -8.68 -20.30 19.38
N GLU A 105 -8.92 -18.98 19.39
CA GLU A 105 -9.55 -18.21 18.31
C GLU A 105 -10.90 -18.82 17.83
N ARG A 106 -11.51 -19.67 18.66
CA ARG A 106 -12.78 -20.35 18.34
C ARG A 106 -13.95 -19.45 18.69
N VAL A 107 -14.80 -19.20 17.70
CA VAL A 107 -15.95 -18.30 17.84
C VAL A 107 -17.24 -19.09 18.08
N PRO A 108 -18.02 -18.75 19.13
CA PRO A 108 -19.32 -19.37 19.39
C PRO A 108 -20.33 -19.12 18.28
N TYR A 109 -21.33 -20.00 18.16
CA TYR A 109 -22.33 -19.92 17.09
C TYR A 109 -23.14 -18.62 17.10
N TYR A 110 -23.52 -18.10 18.27
CA TYR A 110 -24.28 -16.85 18.38
C TYR A 110 -23.48 -15.62 17.91
N VAL A 111 -22.18 -15.60 18.17
CA VAL A 111 -21.27 -14.55 17.68
C VAL A 111 -21.12 -14.63 16.17
N ASN A 112 -20.99 -15.83 15.61
CA ASN A 112 -20.90 -16.02 14.16
C ASN A 112 -22.20 -15.59 13.45
N ASP A 113 -23.36 -15.89 14.03
CA ASP A 113 -24.65 -15.41 13.51
C ASP A 113 -24.76 -13.87 13.57
N PHE A 114 -24.30 -13.26 14.67
CA PHE A 114 -24.22 -11.81 14.81
C PHE A 114 -23.34 -11.18 13.73
N ILE A 115 -22.16 -11.74 13.46
CA ILE A 115 -21.25 -11.27 12.40
C ILE A 115 -21.90 -11.42 11.03
N ARG A 116 -22.59 -12.54 10.78
CA ARG A 116 -23.32 -12.78 9.53
C ARG A 116 -24.40 -11.72 9.28
N LYS A 117 -25.17 -11.36 10.31
CA LYS A 117 -26.19 -10.30 10.25
C LYS A 117 -25.57 -8.91 10.03
N ASN A 118 -24.41 -8.65 10.61
CA ASN A 118 -23.71 -7.36 10.52
C ASN A 118 -22.70 -7.26 9.36
N LYS A 119 -22.64 -8.27 8.48
CA LYS A 119 -21.65 -8.36 7.40
C LYS A 119 -21.73 -7.18 6.42
N ASN A 120 -22.92 -6.63 6.21
CA ASN A 120 -23.16 -5.45 5.37
C ASN A 120 -22.49 -4.17 5.89
N ILE A 121 -22.22 -4.08 7.19
CA ILE A 121 -21.51 -2.95 7.81
C ILE A 121 -20.02 -3.02 7.46
N SER A 122 -19.48 -4.24 7.41
CA SER A 122 -18.09 -4.48 7.06
C SER A 122 -17.77 -4.16 5.59
N THR A 123 -18.71 -4.39 4.67
CA THR A 123 -18.51 -4.10 3.24
C THR A 123 -18.52 -2.60 2.96
N LYS A 124 -19.15 -1.80 3.84
CA LYS A 124 -19.19 -0.33 3.74
C LYS A 124 -17.86 0.34 4.12
N TYR A 125 -17.04 -0.31 4.95
CA TYR A 125 -15.75 0.20 5.39
C TYR A 125 -14.69 -0.89 5.21
N PRO A 126 -14.04 -1.03 4.05
CA PRO A 126 -12.95 -1.99 3.89
C PRO A 126 -11.85 -1.68 4.91
N SER A 127 -11.50 -2.67 5.74
CA SER A 127 -10.43 -2.49 6.73
C SER A 127 -9.10 -2.51 5.97
N PRO A 128 -8.21 -1.52 6.17
CA PRO A 128 -6.89 -1.52 5.53
C PRO A 128 -5.99 -2.66 6.05
N TYR A 129 -6.42 -3.40 7.08
CA TYR A 129 -5.63 -4.43 7.77
C TYR A 129 -6.14 -5.87 7.54
N SER A 130 -7.01 -6.12 6.55
CA SER A 130 -7.52 -7.46 6.24
C SER A 130 -6.48 -8.43 5.67
N ASN A 131 -5.25 -7.97 5.43
CA ASN A 131 -4.20 -8.79 4.85
C ASN A 131 -3.26 -9.26 5.96
N SER A 132 -3.15 -10.57 6.11
CA SER A 132 -2.22 -11.31 6.98
C SER A 132 -0.73 -10.95 6.78
N GLU A 133 -0.40 -10.05 5.85
CA GLU A 133 0.96 -9.52 5.66
C GLU A 133 1.32 -8.45 6.70
N ALA A 134 0.34 -7.79 7.33
CA ALA A 134 0.61 -6.79 8.37
C ALA A 134 1.11 -7.40 9.69
N LEU A 135 0.80 -8.68 9.97
CA LEU A 135 1.29 -9.39 11.15
C LEU A 135 2.72 -9.91 11.00
N ASN A 136 3.22 -10.05 9.77
CA ASN A 136 4.62 -10.42 9.49
C ASN A 136 5.55 -9.20 9.39
N SER A 137 5.05 -7.98 9.65
CA SER A 137 5.87 -6.76 9.72
C SER A 137 6.23 -6.37 11.15
N PHE A 138 5.75 -7.11 12.16
CA PHE A 138 5.99 -6.87 13.58
C PHE A 138 6.80 -8.00 14.26
N TYR A 139 7.30 -8.97 13.48
CA TYR A 139 8.27 -9.98 13.91
C TYR A 139 9.45 -10.04 12.94
#